data_AF-A0A955HIR4-F1
#
_entry.id   AF-A0A955HIR4-F1
#
_cell.length_a   1.000
_cell.length_b   1.000
_cell.length_c   1.000
_cell.angle_alpha   90.00
_cell.angle_beta   90.00
_cell.angle_gamma   90.00
#
_symmetry.space_group_name_H-M   'P 1'
#
loop_
_entity.id
_entity.type
_entity.pdbx_description
1 polymer ?
#
loop_
_entity_poly.entity_id
_entity_poly.type
_entity_poly.pdbx_seq_one_letter_code
_entity_poly.pdbx_strand_id
1 'polypeptide(L)'
;MAITLKTEEDIKKLRKGGQILGRILDELEKEVVPGNTSLDVDDRAMELIEEYGVEPMILGYRPQFAPRPYPAATCVSVNDVVVHGIPNEHPITF
;
A
#
# COMPACT_ATOMS: atom_id res chain seq x y z
N MET A 1 11.79 25.68 0.79
CA MET A 1 10.63 24.83 0.50
C MET A 1 9.47 25.36 1.35
N ALA A 2 8.36 25.74 0.73
CA ALA A 2 7.20 26.29 1.46
C ALA A 2 6.20 25.18 1.78
N ILE A 3 5.59 25.22 2.96
CA ILE A 3 4.52 24.29 3.34
C ILE A 3 3.23 24.78 2.69
N THR A 4 2.59 23.93 1.88
CA THR A 4 1.28 24.22 1.31
C THR A 4 0.19 24.00 2.34
N LEU A 5 -0.50 25.06 2.76
CA LEU A 5 -1.68 24.97 3.60
C LEU A 5 -2.84 24.36 2.79
N LYS A 6 -3.47 23.32 3.34
CA LYS A 6 -4.61 22.64 2.70
C LYS A 6 -5.85 23.52 2.79
N THR A 7 -6.63 23.55 1.71
CA THR A 7 -7.96 24.15 1.72
C THR A 7 -8.95 23.26 2.47
N GLU A 8 -10.12 23.80 2.81
CA GLU A 8 -11.20 22.97 3.39
C GLU A 8 -11.62 21.82 2.47
N GLU A 9 -11.58 22.04 1.14
CA GLU A 9 -11.88 21.02 0.14
C GLU A 9 -10.83 19.90 0.15
N ASP A 10 -9.54 20.25 0.18
CA ASP A 10 -8.45 19.28 0.30
C ASP A 10 -8.60 18.43 1.56
N ILE A 11 -8.93 19.06 2.69
CA ILE A 11 -9.13 18.36 3.96
C ILE A 11 -10.30 17.38 3.87
N LYS A 12 -11.41 17.75 3.23
CA LYS A 12 -12.56 16.84 3.01
C LYS A 12 -12.16 15.63 2.15
N LYS A 13 -11.38 15.84 1.08
CA LYS A 13 -10.86 14.77 0.22
C LYS A 13 -9.92 13.84 0.99
N LEU A 14 -8.96 14.41 1.74
CA LEU A 14 -8.02 13.65 2.56
C LEU A 14 -8.72 12.82 3.63
N ARG A 15 -9.76 13.35 4.28
CA ARG A 15 -10.56 12.58 5.26
C ARG A 15 -11.24 11.38 4.62
N LYS A 16 -11.87 11.55 3.46
CA LYS A 16 -12.49 10.44 2.72
C LYS A 16 -11.45 9.39 2.31
N GLY A 17 -10.32 9.82 1.76
CA GLY A 17 -9.23 8.92 1.38
C GLY A 17 -8.66 8.15 2.58
N GLY A 18 -8.43 8.83 3.70
CA GLY A 18 -7.95 8.21 4.93
C GLY A 18 -8.93 7.18 5.52
N GLN A 19 -10.25 7.42 5.41
CA GLN A 19 -11.25 6.43 5.84
C GLN A 19 -11.22 5.16 4.99
N ILE A 20 -11.06 5.28 3.67
CA ILE A 20 -10.93 4.12 2.78
C ILE A 20 -9.63 3.38 3.08
N LEU A 21 -8.51 4.09 3.16
CA LEU A 21 -7.21 3.51 3.48
C LEU A 21 -7.22 2.75 4.81
N GLY A 22 -7.85 3.32 5.85
CA GLY A 22 -8.00 2.65 7.14
C GLY A 22 -8.76 1.33 7.04
N ARG A 23 -9.89 1.31 6.31
CA ARG A 23 -10.65 0.07 6.08
C ARG A 23 -9.86 -0.98 5.31
N ILE A 24 -9.12 -0.57 4.28
CA ILE A 24 -8.26 -1.49 3.53
C ILE A 24 -7.20 -2.09 4.46
N LEU A 25 -6.56 -1.27 5.30
CA LEU A 25 -5.56 -1.74 6.26
C LEU A 25 -6.15 -2.73 7.28
N ASP A 26 -7.34 -2.45 7.82
CA ASP A 26 -8.04 -3.35 8.76
C ASP A 26 -8.39 -4.71 8.10
N GLU A 27 -8.70 -4.73 6.81
CA GLU A 27 -8.94 -5.97 6.06
C GLU A 27 -7.64 -6.73 5.77
N LEU A 28 -6.56 -6.02 5.40
CA LEU A 28 -5.25 -6.64 5.14
C LEU A 28 -4.61 -7.26 6.39
N GLU A 29 -4.88 -6.72 7.58
CA GLU A 29 -4.42 -7.30 8.84
C GLU A 29 -4.86 -8.78 8.99
N LYS A 30 -6.03 -9.13 8.45
CA LYS A 30 -6.58 -10.50 8.52
C LYS A 30 -5.80 -11.51 7.68
N GLU A 31 -5.04 -11.05 6.70
CA GLU A 31 -4.20 -11.90 5.86
C GLU A 31 -2.83 -12.20 6.49
N VAL A 32 -2.49 -11.51 7.59
CA VAL A 32 -1.20 -11.69 8.29
C VAL A 32 -1.30 -12.84 9.30
N VAL A 33 -1.44 -14.06 8.79
CA VAL A 33 -1.57 -15.30 9.57
C VAL A 33 -0.50 -16.33 9.17
N PRO A 34 -0.09 -17.24 10.07
CA PRO A 34 0.91 -18.25 9.74
C PRO A 34 0.53 -19.08 8.50
N GLY A 35 1.48 -19.21 7.58
CA GLY A 35 1.28 -19.94 6.32
C GLY A 35 0.81 -19.08 5.14
N ASN A 36 0.29 -17.87 5.36
CA ASN A 36 0.13 -16.88 4.30
C ASN A 36 1.49 -16.27 3.92
N THR A 37 1.52 -15.60 2.78
CA THR A 37 2.69 -14.94 2.22
C THR A 37 2.48 -13.44 2.06
N SER A 38 3.58 -12.71 1.88
CA SER A 38 3.51 -11.30 1.49
C SER A 38 2.74 -11.06 0.18
N LEU A 39 2.72 -12.04 -0.73
CA LEU A 39 1.94 -11.94 -1.97
C LEU A 39 0.43 -12.01 -1.68
N ASP A 40 0.00 -12.86 -0.76
CA ASP A 40 -1.43 -12.96 -0.39
C ASP A 40 -1.96 -11.61 0.14
N VAL A 41 -1.12 -10.87 0.87
CA VAL A 41 -1.45 -9.50 1.32
C VAL A 41 -1.57 -8.53 0.13
N ASP A 42 -0.68 -8.61 -0.86
CA ASP A 42 -0.71 -7.71 -2.03
C ASP A 42 -1.90 -8.02 -2.96
N ASP A 43 -2.19 -9.30 -3.18
CA ASP A 43 -3.35 -9.76 -3.95
C ASP A 43 -4.65 -9.30 -3.30
N ARG A 44 -4.79 -9.47 -1.98
CA ARG A 44 -5.94 -8.95 -1.24
C ARG A 44 -6.05 -7.42 -1.33
N ALA A 45 -4.92 -6.71 -1.33
CA ALA A 45 -4.92 -5.27 -1.48
C ALA A 45 -5.42 -4.84 -2.86
N MET A 46 -5.02 -5.52 -3.91
CA MET A 46 -5.49 -5.27 -5.28
C MET A 46 -7.01 -5.47 -5.39
N GLU A 47 -7.55 -6.55 -4.81
CA GLU A 47 -9.00 -6.79 -4.76
C GLU A 47 -9.75 -5.67 -4.05
N LEU A 48 -9.27 -5.25 -2.87
CA LEU A 48 -9.88 -4.18 -2.08
C LEU A 48 -9.79 -2.83 -2.80
N ILE A 49 -8.66 -2.53 -3.45
CA ILE A 49 -8.47 -1.31 -4.24
C ILE A 49 -9.50 -1.22 -5.37
N GLU A 50 -9.76 -2.34 -6.05
CA GLU A 50 -10.83 -2.43 -7.05
C GLU A 50 -12.22 -2.28 -6.42
N GLU A 51 -12.50 -2.97 -5.31
CA GLU A 51 -13.79 -2.90 -4.59
C GLU A 51 -14.14 -1.47 -4.13
N TYR A 52 -13.16 -0.74 -3.62
CA TYR A 52 -13.33 0.65 -3.18
C TYR A 52 -13.27 1.67 -4.32
N GLY A 53 -12.94 1.24 -5.55
CA GLY A 53 -12.81 2.10 -6.73
C GLY A 53 -11.70 3.15 -6.56
N VAL A 54 -10.57 2.75 -6.00
CA VAL A 54 -9.39 3.59 -5.81
C VAL A 54 -8.20 3.10 -6.63
N GLU A 55 -7.10 3.84 -6.65
CA GLU A 55 -5.89 3.50 -7.41
C GLU A 55 -4.73 3.13 -6.48
N PRO A 56 -3.91 2.12 -6.84
CA PRO A 56 -2.73 1.73 -6.08
C PRO A 56 -1.60 2.76 -6.28
N MET A 57 -1.49 3.74 -5.37
CA MET A 57 -0.59 4.89 -5.53
C MET A 57 0.89 4.52 -5.76
N ILE A 58 1.36 3.43 -5.16
CA ILE A 58 2.76 3.00 -5.24
C ILE A 58 3.03 2.05 -6.41
N LEU A 59 2.01 1.45 -7.03
CA LEU A 59 2.19 0.55 -8.17
C LEU A 59 2.65 1.36 -9.38
N GLY A 60 3.81 1.01 -9.92
CA GLY A 60 4.45 1.76 -11.00
C GLY A 60 5.10 3.08 -10.56
N TYR A 61 5.06 3.43 -9.27
CA TYR A 61 5.73 4.64 -8.77
C TYR A 61 7.25 4.50 -8.92
N ARG A 62 7.88 5.50 -9.55
CA ARG A 62 9.32 5.53 -9.82
C ARG A 62 9.91 6.89 -9.44
N PRO A 63 10.39 7.07 -8.20
CA PRO A 63 11.15 8.28 -7.86
C PRO A 63 12.49 8.29 -8.60
N GLN A 64 13.10 9.46 -8.75
CA GLN A 64 14.32 9.64 -9.56
C GLN A 64 15.50 8.77 -9.13
N PHE A 65 15.59 8.46 -7.83
CA PHE A 65 16.64 7.61 -7.27
C PHE A 65 16.37 6.11 -7.48
N ALA A 66 15.15 5.71 -7.84
CA ALA A 66 14.80 4.30 -7.99
C ALA A 66 15.28 3.77 -9.35
N PRO A 67 15.95 2.60 -9.39
CA PRO A 67 16.45 2.02 -10.62
C PRO A 67 15.33 1.56 -11.56
N ARG A 68 14.14 1.26 -11.03
CA ARG A 68 12.95 0.84 -11.76
C ARG A 68 11.66 1.21 -11.02
N PRO A 69 10.48 1.18 -11.68
CA PRO A 69 9.18 1.34 -11.01
C PRO A 69 8.93 0.26 -9.95
N TYR A 70 8.26 0.63 -8.87
CA TYR A 70 7.84 -0.30 -7.84
C TYR A 70 6.74 -1.24 -8.38
N PRO A 71 6.84 -2.57 -8.18
CA PRO A 71 6.02 -3.53 -8.94
C PRO A 71 4.75 -4.02 -8.23
N ALA A 72 4.43 -3.51 -7.03
CA ALA A 72 3.34 -4.01 -6.19
C ALA A 72 2.43 -2.89 -5.67
N ALA A 73 1.25 -3.24 -5.14
CA ALA A 73 0.29 -2.29 -4.58
C ALA A 73 0.55 -1.96 -3.11
N THR A 74 1.23 -2.86 -2.40
CA THR A 74 1.61 -2.75 -0.99
C THR A 74 3.11 -2.95 -0.79
N CYS A 75 3.60 -2.44 0.34
CA CYS A 75 4.94 -2.75 0.84
C CYS A 75 4.81 -3.71 2.03
N VAL A 76 5.34 -4.93 1.93
CA VAL A 76 5.33 -5.90 3.04
C VAL A 76 6.76 -6.13 3.49
N SER A 77 7.11 -5.61 4.67
CA SER A 77 8.49 -5.54 5.18
C SER A 77 8.64 -6.44 6.40
N VAL A 78 9.10 -7.67 6.19
CA VAL A 78 9.21 -8.71 7.22
C VAL A 78 10.60 -8.69 7.88
N ASN A 79 10.66 -8.81 9.21
CA ASN A 79 11.90 -8.91 10.00
C ASN A 79 12.92 -7.79 9.77
N ASP A 80 14.03 -8.08 9.08
CA ASP A 80 15.15 -7.18 8.83
C ASP A 80 14.93 -6.23 7.63
N VAL A 81 13.81 -6.38 6.91
CA VAL A 81 13.41 -5.44 5.87
C VAL A 81 12.93 -4.14 6.52
N VAL A 82 13.69 -3.05 6.31
CA VAL A 82 13.41 -1.75 6.94
C VAL A 82 12.09 -1.13 6.45
N VAL A 83 11.93 -0.97 5.13
CA VAL A 83 10.75 -0.46 4.44
C VAL A 83 10.77 -0.93 2.99
N HIS A 84 9.64 -0.80 2.29
CA HIS A 84 9.52 -1.07 0.84
C HIS A 84 9.84 -2.51 0.41
N GLY A 85 9.65 -3.51 1.29
CA GLY A 85 9.69 -4.92 0.88
C GLY A 85 8.71 -5.19 -0.26
N ILE A 86 9.15 -5.94 -1.27
CA ILE A 86 8.41 -6.18 -2.52
C ILE A 86 7.65 -7.51 -2.38
N PRO A 87 6.31 -7.49 -2.24
CA PRO A 87 5.55 -8.69 -1.88
C PRO A 87 5.47 -9.74 -2.99
N ASN A 88 5.61 -9.36 -4.27
CA ASN A 88 5.26 -10.20 -5.43
C ASN A 88 6.45 -10.79 -6.22
N GLU A 89 7.69 -10.53 -5.82
CA GLU A 89 8.88 -11.08 -6.50
C GLU A 89 9.56 -12.20 -5.72
N HIS A 90 9.70 -12.01 -4.41
CA HIS A 90 10.22 -13.00 -3.48
C HIS A 90 9.30 -13.10 -2.27
N PRO A 91 8.10 -13.72 -2.43
CA PRO A 91 7.12 -13.75 -1.37
C PRO A 91 7.66 -14.41 -0.10
N ILE A 92 7.47 -13.76 1.03
CA ILE A 92 7.88 -14.27 2.35
C ILE A 92 6.67 -14.88 3.03
N THR A 93 6.78 -16.13 3.49
CA THR A 93 5.77 -16.78 4.32
C THR A 93 5.87 -16.30 5.76
N PHE A 94 4.73 -16.00 6.39
CA PHE A 94 4.62 -15.59 7.79
C PHE A 94 4.68 -16.77 8.77
#